data_AF-A0A7W8DYI5-F1
#
_entry.id   AF-A0A7W8DYI5-F1
#
_cell.length_a   1.000
_cell.length_b   1.000
_cell.length_c   1.000
_cell.angle_alpha   90.00
_cell.angle_beta   90.00
_cell.angle_gamma   90.00
#
_symmetry.space_group_name_H-M   'P 1'
#
loop_
_entity.id
_entity.type
_entity.pdbx_description
1 polymer ?
#
loop_
_entity_poly.entity_id
_entity_poly.type
_entity_poly.pdbx_seq_one_letter_code
_entity_poly.pdbx_strand_id
1 'polypeptide(L)' 'MIERALLTETLAAEALGRIDAATGALVPPLHPSTTYQRGADNCYPQGRVYSRLRRGQIPA' A
#
# COMPACT_ATOMS: atom_id res chain seq x y z
N MET A 1 23.57 -16.01 -17.61
CA MET A 1 22.31 -16.23 -16.88
C MET A 1 21.21 -15.78 -17.82
N ILE A 2 20.40 -16.69 -18.34
CA ILE A 2 19.36 -16.33 -19.31
C ILE A 2 18.20 -15.73 -18.53
N GLU A 3 17.88 -14.48 -18.80
CA GLU A 3 16.71 -13.81 -18.22
C GLU A 3 15.46 -14.34 -18.94
N ARG A 4 14.68 -15.15 -18.23
CA ARG A 4 13.42 -15.70 -18.76
C ARG A 4 12.28 -14.88 -18.18
N ALA A 5 11.41 -14.37 -19.05
CA ALA A 5 10.20 -13.69 -18.60
C ALA A 5 9.38 -14.62 -17.69
N LEU A 6 8.95 -14.10 -16.54
CA LEU A 6 8.10 -14.83 -15.60
C LEU A 6 6.70 -15.02 -16.17
N LEU A 7 6.02 -16.08 -15.72
CA LEU A 7 4.61 -16.29 -16.01
C LEU A 7 3.75 -15.30 -15.21
N THR A 8 2.55 -15.01 -15.71
CA THR A 8 1.61 -14.08 -15.05
C THR A 8 1.25 -14.52 -13.64
N GLU A 9 1.09 -15.82 -13.42
CA GLU A 9 0.79 -16.42 -12.13
C GLU A 9 1.94 -16.22 -11.14
N THR A 10 3.18 -16.33 -11.61
CA THR A 10 4.38 -16.07 -10.79
C THR A 10 4.45 -14.60 -10.40
N LEU A 11 4.25 -13.70 -11.36
CA LEU A 11 4.20 -12.26 -11.10
C LEU A 11 3.10 -11.90 -10.08
N ALA A 12 1.92 -12.51 -10.18
CA ALA A 12 0.83 -12.30 -9.24
C ALA A 12 1.17 -12.82 -7.83
N ALA A 13 1.77 -14.01 -7.73
CA ALA A 13 2.16 -14.63 -6.46
C ALA A 13 3.24 -13.82 -5.71
N GLU A 14 4.17 -13.21 -6.45
CA GLU A 14 5.27 -12.40 -5.92
C GLU A 14 4.91 -10.91 -5.76
N ALA A 15 3.63 -10.56 -5.84
CA ALA A 15 3.14 -9.18 -5.72
C ALA A 15 3.82 -8.21 -6.72
N LEU A 16 4.13 -8.68 -7.93
CA LEU A 16 4.87 -7.94 -8.96
C LEU A 16 6.25 -7.46 -8.48
N GLY A 17 6.89 -8.18 -7.56
CA GLY A 17 8.18 -7.83 -6.98
C GLY A 17 8.13 -6.68 -5.98
N ARG A 18 6.95 -6.35 -5.44
CA ARG A 18 6.80 -5.28 -4.43
C ARG A 18 7.02 -5.83 -3.02
N ILE A 19 7.79 -5.08 -2.24
CA ILE A 19 8.04 -5.34 -0.81
C ILE A 19 7.59 -4.09 -0.05
N ASP A 20 6.86 -4.28 1.06
CA ASP A 20 6.52 -3.17 1.95
C ASP A 20 7.79 -2.59 2.59
N ALA A 21 8.08 -1.31 2.33
CA ALA A 21 9.31 -0.67 2.80
C ALA A 21 9.35 -0.49 4.33
N ALA A 22 8.19 -0.43 5.01
CA ALA A 22 8.14 -0.22 6.44
C ALA A 22 8.44 -1.49 7.24
N THR A 23 8.02 -2.67 6.75
CA THR A 23 8.08 -3.93 7.50
C THR A 23 8.85 -5.05 6.81
N GLY A 24 9.18 -4.91 5.52
CA GLY A 24 9.73 -5.99 4.70
C GLY A 24 8.70 -7.07 4.33
N ALA A 25 7.41 -6.83 4.58
CA ALA A 25 6.37 -7.81 4.27
C ALA A 25 6.20 -7.99 2.76
N LEU A 26 6.13 -9.26 2.34
CA LEU A 26 5.76 -9.65 0.98
C LEU A 26 4.24 -9.60 0.78
N VAL A 27 3.50 -10.08 1.78
CA VAL A 27 2.03 -10.05 1.77
C VAL A 27 1.56 -8.71 2.34
N PRO A 28 0.70 -7.95 1.64
CA PRO A 28 0.17 -6.71 2.16
C PRO A 28 -0.53 -6.89 3.52
N PRO A 29 -0.28 -6.03 4.50
CA PRO A 29 -0.90 -6.14 5.82
C PRO A 29 -2.41 -5.83 5.76
N LEU A 30 -3.15 -6.45 6.68
CA LEU A 30 -4.53 -6.09 6.95
C LEU A 30 -4.56 -4.89 7.91
N HIS A 31 -5.30 -3.84 7.56
CA HIS A 31 -5.50 -2.67 8.42
C HIS A 31 -6.95 -2.61 8.92
N PRO A 32 -7.27 -3.28 10.06
CA PRO A 32 -8.63 -3.35 10.62
C PRO A 32 -9.00 -2.07 11.38
N SER A 33 -8.72 -0.91 10.79
CA SER A 33 -9.05 0.40 11.33
C SER A 33 -9.93 1.15 10.34
N THR A 34 -10.86 1.95 10.84
CA THR A 34 -11.73 2.77 10.00
C THR A 34 -11.16 4.17 9.78
N THR A 35 -10.31 4.65 10.68
CA THR A 35 -9.74 6.01 10.72
C THR A 35 -8.22 5.97 10.92
N TYR A 36 -7.52 7.07 10.60
CA TYR A 36 -6.05 7.18 10.64
C TYR A 36 -5.60 8.44 11.39
N GLN A 37 -4.36 8.42 11.89
CA GLN A 37 -3.77 9.53 12.62
C GLN A 37 -3.61 10.78 11.73
N ARG A 38 -3.93 11.93 12.32
CA ARG A 38 -3.75 13.26 11.72
C ARG A 38 -2.44 13.90 12.18
N GLY A 39 -1.93 14.84 11.39
CA GLY A 39 -0.88 15.77 11.82
C GLY A 39 -1.38 16.73 12.90
N ALA A 40 -0.45 17.41 13.56
CA ALA A 40 -0.77 18.39 14.62
C ALA A 40 -1.60 19.58 14.09
N ASP A 41 -1.46 19.89 12.82
CA ASP A 41 -2.19 20.89 12.03
C ASP A 41 -3.50 20.34 11.41
N ASN A 42 -3.94 19.16 11.84
CA ASN A 42 -5.05 18.39 11.25
C ASN A 42 -4.82 17.90 9.81
N CYS A 43 -3.58 17.95 9.28
CA CYS A 43 -3.28 17.41 7.96
C CYS A 43 -3.29 15.86 7.94
N TYR A 44 -3.20 15.27 6.75
CA TYR A 44 -3.14 13.82 6.53
C TYR A 44 -1.75 13.42 6.00
N PRO A 45 -0.71 13.36 6.83
CA PRO A 45 0.67 13.15 6.36
C PRO A 45 0.88 11.81 5.65
N GLN A 46 0.04 10.82 5.97
CA GLN A 46 0.07 9.47 5.37
C GLN A 46 -0.84 9.34 4.14
N GLY A 47 -1.53 10.42 3.74
CA GLY A 47 -2.47 10.41 2.61
C GLY A 47 -3.69 9.51 2.83
N ARG A 48 -4.09 9.28 4.08
CA ARG A 48 -5.25 8.47 4.47
C ARG A 48 -6.13 9.24 5.43
N VAL A 49 -7.45 9.22 5.18
CA VAL A 49 -8.46 9.91 6.00
C VAL A 49 -9.33 8.89 6.71
N TYR A 50 -10.04 8.08 5.92
CA TYR A 50 -10.98 7.07 6.39
C TYR A 50 -10.96 5.89 5.42
N SER A 51 -11.18 4.67 5.90
CA SER A 51 -11.04 3.46 5.08
C SER A 51 -12.07 3.33 3.95
N ARG A 52 -13.20 4.04 4.05
CA ARG A 52 -14.21 4.15 2.97
C ARG A 52 -13.77 5.09 1.85
N LEU A 53 -12.88 6.05 2.13
CA LEU A 53 -12.50 7.08 1.17
C LEU A 53 -11.60 6.50 0.08
N ARG A 54 -11.87 6.85 -1.18
CA ARG A 54 -10.99 6.49 -2.30
C ARG A 54 -9.81 7.47 -2.33
N ARG A 55 -8.59 6.93 -2.47
CA ARG A 55 -7.37 7.72 -2.71
C ARG A 55 -7.56 8.61 -3.95
N GLY A 56 -7.27 9.91 -3.84
CA GLY A 56 -7.50 10.93 -4.88
C GLY A 56 -8.67 11.89 -4.60
N GLN A 57 -9.41 11.69 -3.50
CA GLN A 57 -10.49 12.59 -3.04
C GLN A 57 -10.09 13.45 -1.84
N ILE A 58 -8.80 13.51 -1.50
CA ILE A 58 -8.30 14.33 -0.38
C ILE A 58 -8.04 15.74 -0.93
N PRO A 59 -8.70 16.80 -0.43
CA PRO A 59 -8.37 18.16 -0.81
C PRO A 59 -6.94 18.51 -0.38
N ALA A 60 -6.26 19.30 -1.23
CA ALA A 60 -4.93 19.83 -0.94
C ALA A 60 -4.90 20.60 0.39
#